data_AF-A0A3A0CJU8-F1
#
_entry.id   AF-A0A3A0CJU8-F1
#
_cell.length_a   1.000
_cell.length_b   1.000
_cell.length_c   1.000
_cell.angle_alpha   90.00
_cell.angle_beta   90.00
_cell.angle_gamma   90.00
#
_symmetry.space_group_name_H-M   'P 1'
#
loop_
_entity.id
_entity.type
_entity.pdbx_description
1 polymer ?
#
loop_
_entity_poly.entity_id
_entity_poly.type
_entity_poly.pdbx_seq_one_letter_code
_entity_poly.pdbx_strand_id
1 'polypeptide(L)'
;MAQAAQAQPKAQGEGDTPRAKRDIKPCRDESGELLPLFKLYEVAGRKWKVKRVTSPTSEGADRFDKWFGYEVLEVLEDRAVVRHTAMDASGAPRKDDTPANVEVRFDADNVMFGTPIGCNKVKEESITVAAGKFDCIQYAGALDNTRIWISKEYPSLVVRMTGNSGSSEVIEFERFATDSAPPRKPAAGEGELDFSLYKQKRSWLIKTVAVKGGVNHHGHVKYEVSKPTATGATLKITLLNESKKPLKDAKPQEKSVPFSAEGREFIEPPLGASKLRLEKRKTAAGVMSCVVYRLKDDQGREVQLWMAQDLPGLVVRTLIGDNGAEGGSELVEFK
;
A
#
# COMPACT_ATOMS: atom_id res chain seq x y z
N MET A 1 44.11 0.56 -57.81
CA MET A 1 44.02 1.52 -56.68
C MET A 1 42.74 1.20 -55.93
N ALA A 2 42.85 0.78 -54.68
CA ALA A 2 41.76 0.25 -53.87
C ALA A 2 41.09 1.37 -53.06
N GLN A 3 39.76 1.35 -53.00
CA GLN A 3 38.94 2.22 -52.16
C GLN A 3 39.09 1.82 -50.69
N ALA A 4 39.43 2.79 -49.83
CA ALA A 4 39.47 2.63 -48.38
C ALA A 4 38.07 2.84 -47.79
N ALA A 5 37.51 1.79 -47.19
CA ALA A 5 36.32 1.86 -46.35
C ALA A 5 36.67 2.51 -45.00
N GLN A 6 36.03 3.63 -44.66
CA GLN A 6 36.11 4.21 -43.33
C GLN A 6 35.13 3.50 -42.40
N ALA A 7 35.67 2.85 -41.37
CA ALA A 7 34.95 2.17 -40.31
C ALA A 7 34.31 3.19 -39.35
N GLN A 8 33.03 3.00 -39.04
CA GLN A 8 32.34 3.69 -37.95
C GLN A 8 32.92 3.29 -36.59
N PRO A 9 33.02 4.22 -35.62
CA PRO A 9 33.47 3.88 -34.27
C PRO A 9 32.40 3.03 -33.56
N LYS A 10 32.81 1.84 -33.12
CA LYS A 10 32.01 0.94 -32.27
C LYS A 10 31.67 1.64 -30.95
N ALA A 11 30.39 1.71 -30.64
CA ALA A 11 29.90 2.04 -29.31
C ALA A 11 30.54 1.08 -28.30
N GLN A 12 31.26 1.62 -27.33
CA GLN A 12 31.70 0.88 -26.15
C GLN A 12 30.45 0.51 -25.36
N GLY A 13 30.13 -0.79 -25.33
CA GLY A 13 29.15 -1.33 -24.41
C GLY A 13 29.59 -1.05 -22.99
N GLU A 14 28.76 -0.33 -22.24
CA GLU A 14 28.79 -0.39 -20.78
C GLU A 14 28.66 -1.86 -20.40
N GLY A 15 29.68 -2.37 -19.72
CA GLY A 15 29.68 -3.73 -19.22
C GLY A 15 28.48 -3.95 -18.32
N ASP A 16 27.71 -4.98 -18.64
CA ASP A 16 26.75 -5.67 -17.76
C ASP A 16 27.51 -6.31 -16.59
N THR A 17 28.18 -5.50 -15.79
CA THR A 17 28.54 -5.90 -14.42
C THR A 17 27.25 -5.87 -13.63
N PRO A 18 26.75 -7.01 -13.10
CA PRO A 18 25.63 -6.98 -12.18
C PRO A 18 26.02 -6.04 -11.03
N ARG A 19 25.29 -4.94 -10.85
CA ARG A 19 25.46 -4.11 -9.66
C ARG A 19 25.44 -5.05 -8.47
N ALA A 20 26.55 -5.13 -7.75
CA ALA A 20 26.66 -5.93 -6.54
C ALA A 20 25.39 -5.68 -5.72
N LYS A 21 24.71 -6.75 -5.29
CA LYS A 21 23.60 -6.67 -4.35
C LYS A 21 24.16 -6.02 -3.09
N ARG A 22 24.07 -4.69 -3.02
CA ARG A 22 24.30 -3.97 -1.78
C ARG A 22 23.20 -4.46 -0.85
N ASP A 23 23.59 -4.99 0.31
CA ASP A 23 22.68 -5.20 1.42
C ASP A 23 22.25 -3.81 1.91
N ILE A 24 21.22 -3.26 1.27
CA ILE A 24 20.66 -1.96 1.60
C ILE A 24 19.85 -2.18 2.88
N LYS A 25 20.44 -1.81 4.01
CA LYS A 25 19.71 -1.76 5.26
C LYS A 25 18.79 -0.54 5.24
N PRO A 26 17.51 -0.69 5.62
CA PRO A 26 16.57 0.41 5.63
C PRO A 26 17.04 1.49 6.60
N CYS A 27 16.94 2.75 6.21
CA CYS A 27 17.25 3.85 7.13
C CYS A 27 16.13 3.99 8.16
N ARG A 28 16.47 3.78 9.43
CA ARG A 28 15.55 3.81 10.58
C ARG A 28 16.05 4.79 11.65
N ASP A 29 15.13 5.32 12.44
CA ASP A 29 15.45 6.15 13.62
C ASP A 29 15.83 5.29 14.83
N GLU A 30 16.13 5.93 15.97
CA GLU A 30 16.51 5.26 17.23
C GLU A 30 15.43 4.32 17.78
N SER A 31 14.16 4.53 17.39
CA SER A 31 13.04 3.67 17.77
C SER A 31 12.85 2.46 16.84
N GLY A 32 13.63 2.41 15.75
CA GLY A 32 13.51 1.39 14.71
C GLY A 32 12.41 1.66 13.68
N GLU A 33 11.77 2.82 13.69
CA GLU A 33 10.82 3.22 12.64
C GLU A 33 11.55 3.74 11.40
N LEU A 34 10.94 3.61 10.22
CA LEU A 34 11.49 4.18 8.99
C LEU A 34 11.60 5.70 9.11
N LEU A 35 12.67 6.27 8.55
CA LEU A 35 12.82 7.73 8.54
C LEU A 35 11.59 8.41 7.91
N PRO A 36 11.18 9.61 8.41
CA PRO A 36 10.00 10.32 7.90
C PRO A 36 9.99 10.59 6.39
N LEU A 37 11.17 10.57 5.76
CA LEU A 37 11.32 10.74 4.31
C LEU A 37 10.63 9.63 3.48
N PHE A 38 10.29 8.49 4.08
CA PHE A 38 9.60 7.38 3.43
C PHE A 38 8.08 7.36 3.63
N LYS A 39 7.50 8.36 4.33
CA LYS A 39 6.10 8.38 4.76
C LYS A 39 5.06 8.17 3.64
N LEU A 40 5.37 8.57 2.41
CA LEU A 40 4.51 8.30 1.25
C LEU A 40 4.34 6.80 0.97
N TYR A 41 5.38 6.01 1.21
CA TYR A 41 5.47 4.61 0.78
C TYR A 41 5.35 3.59 1.93
N GLU A 42 5.30 4.04 3.18
CA GLU A 42 5.27 3.14 4.35
C GLU A 42 3.93 2.43 4.57
N VAL A 43 2.86 2.83 3.85
CA VAL A 43 1.50 2.28 4.01
C VAL A 43 1.04 1.60 2.73
N ALA A 44 0.91 0.27 2.78
CA ALA A 44 0.30 -0.50 1.71
C ALA A 44 -1.18 -0.11 1.53
N GLY A 45 -1.63 0.01 0.29
CA GLY A 45 -2.95 0.49 -0.11
C GLY A 45 -3.07 2.02 -0.22
N ARG A 46 -2.01 2.80 0.06
CA ARG A 46 -2.02 4.25 -0.22
C ARG A 46 -2.08 4.51 -1.71
N LYS A 47 -2.91 5.46 -2.14
CA LYS A 47 -3.16 5.80 -3.54
C LYS A 47 -3.05 7.29 -3.78
N TRP A 48 -2.55 7.64 -4.97
CA TRP A 48 -2.60 9.00 -5.47
C TRP A 48 -2.70 9.02 -6.99
N LYS A 49 -3.26 10.10 -7.53
CA LYS A 49 -3.38 10.31 -8.97
C LYS A 49 -2.72 11.62 -9.37
N VAL A 50 -2.02 11.57 -10.50
CA VAL A 50 -1.34 12.72 -11.10
C VAL A 50 -1.93 12.97 -12.49
N LYS A 51 -2.25 14.22 -12.77
CA LYS A 51 -2.53 14.70 -14.12
C LYS A 51 -1.29 15.38 -14.66
N ARG A 52 -0.89 15.04 -15.88
CA ARG A 52 0.17 15.71 -16.64
C ARG A 52 -0.43 16.35 -17.87
N VAL A 53 -0.05 17.59 -18.12
CA VAL A 53 -0.42 18.38 -19.29
C VAL A 53 0.86 18.67 -20.05
N THR A 54 0.97 18.28 -21.31
CA THR A 54 2.12 18.66 -22.14
C THR A 54 1.91 20.04 -22.75
N SER A 55 2.97 20.86 -22.79
CA SER A 55 2.94 22.09 -23.57
C SER A 55 2.99 21.76 -25.07
N PRO A 56 2.25 22.47 -25.94
CA PRO A 56 2.45 22.42 -27.38
C PRO A 56 3.89 22.87 -27.66
N THR A 57 4.74 21.98 -28.15
CA THR A 57 6.13 22.32 -28.49
C THR A 57 6.27 22.98 -29.87
N SER A 58 5.16 23.20 -30.59
CA SER A 58 5.11 23.88 -31.89
C SER A 58 3.68 24.36 -32.21
N GLU A 59 3.54 25.41 -33.05
CA GLU A 59 2.25 25.77 -33.65
C GLU A 59 1.67 24.55 -34.37
N GLY A 60 0.47 24.12 -33.97
CA GLY A 60 -0.23 22.96 -34.52
C GLY A 60 -0.04 21.63 -33.77
N ALA A 61 0.72 21.58 -32.67
CA ALA A 61 0.78 20.39 -31.81
C ALA A 61 -0.37 20.41 -30.79
N ASP A 62 -1.22 19.38 -30.81
CA ASP A 62 -2.31 19.26 -29.84
C ASP A 62 -1.77 19.08 -28.41
N ARG A 63 -2.44 19.73 -27.46
CA ARG A 63 -2.22 19.52 -26.03
C ARG A 63 -2.77 18.14 -25.66
N PHE A 64 -1.92 17.28 -25.09
CA PHE A 64 -2.35 15.98 -24.60
C PHE A 64 -2.25 15.92 -23.08
N ASP A 65 -3.40 15.70 -22.46
CA ASP A 65 -3.48 15.41 -21.04
C ASP A 65 -3.24 13.90 -20.82
N LYS A 66 -2.44 13.55 -19.81
CA LYS A 66 -2.16 12.18 -19.38
C LYS A 66 -2.49 12.04 -17.89
N TRP A 67 -3.03 10.88 -17.50
CA TRP A 67 -3.37 10.59 -16.11
C TRP A 67 -2.65 9.33 -15.65
N PHE A 68 -2.10 9.39 -14.44
CA PHE A 68 -1.37 8.28 -13.84
C PHE A 68 -1.88 8.03 -12.42
N GLY A 69 -2.17 6.76 -12.14
CA GLY A 69 -2.55 6.28 -10.83
C GLY A 69 -1.40 5.51 -10.19
N TYR A 70 -1.18 5.75 -8.91
CA TYR A 70 -0.16 5.08 -8.12
C TYR A 70 -0.80 4.40 -6.92
N GLU A 71 -0.33 3.20 -6.59
CA GLU A 71 -0.76 2.46 -5.40
C GLU A 71 0.42 1.72 -4.78
N VAL A 72 0.66 1.92 -3.49
CA VAL A 72 1.60 1.08 -2.73
C VAL A 72 0.95 -0.29 -2.56
N LEU A 73 1.48 -1.35 -3.18
CA LEU A 73 0.91 -2.69 -3.07
C LEU A 73 1.36 -3.38 -1.79
N GLU A 74 2.66 -3.31 -1.53
CA GLU A 74 3.36 -4.02 -0.47
C GLU A 74 4.44 -3.13 0.12
N VAL A 75 4.67 -3.31 1.42
CA VAL A 75 5.78 -2.68 2.14
C VAL A 75 6.59 -3.79 2.79
N LEU A 76 7.85 -3.88 2.37
CA LEU A 76 8.85 -4.79 2.91
C LEU A 76 9.76 -4.02 3.86
N GLU A 77 10.70 -4.73 4.47
CA GLU A 77 11.61 -4.13 5.43
C GLU A 77 12.43 -2.98 4.82
N ASP A 78 12.92 -3.17 3.58
CA ASP A 78 13.89 -2.33 2.87
C ASP A 78 13.32 -1.59 1.65
N ARG A 79 12.07 -1.86 1.26
CA ARG A 79 11.46 -1.27 0.06
C ARG A 79 9.94 -1.33 0.08
N ALA A 80 9.32 -0.53 -0.79
CA ALA A 80 7.92 -0.66 -1.17
C ALA A 80 7.80 -1.08 -2.64
N VAL A 81 6.73 -1.82 -2.95
CA VAL A 81 6.32 -2.10 -4.33
C VAL A 81 5.18 -1.17 -4.69
N VAL A 82 5.37 -0.31 -5.68
CA VAL A 82 4.40 0.69 -6.12
C VAL A 82 3.90 0.34 -7.51
N ARG A 83 2.60 0.15 -7.66
CA ARG A 83 1.96 -0.01 -8.96
C ARG A 83 1.73 1.35 -9.60
N HIS A 84 2.20 1.49 -10.81
CA HIS A 84 1.97 2.61 -11.72
C HIS A 84 1.00 2.19 -12.82
N THR A 85 -0.11 2.91 -12.96
CA THR A 85 -1.18 2.61 -13.92
C THR A 85 -1.47 3.84 -14.79
N ALA A 86 -1.42 3.67 -16.11
CA ALA A 86 -1.92 4.70 -17.03
C ALA A 86 -3.45 4.72 -17.00
N MET A 87 -4.02 5.92 -16.91
CA MET A 87 -5.47 6.14 -16.78
C MET A 87 -6.01 6.97 -17.93
N ASP A 88 -7.30 6.81 -18.20
CA ASP A 88 -8.05 7.69 -19.09
C ASP A 88 -8.50 8.97 -18.35
N ALA A 89 -9.17 9.87 -19.07
CA ALA A 89 -9.67 11.12 -18.51
C ALA A 89 -10.79 10.93 -17.47
N SER A 90 -11.44 9.76 -17.44
CA SER A 90 -12.42 9.39 -16.41
C SER A 90 -11.76 8.88 -15.11
N GLY A 91 -10.44 8.64 -15.15
CA GLY A 91 -9.68 8.09 -14.03
C GLY A 91 -9.75 6.57 -13.94
N ALA A 92 -10.23 5.89 -14.97
CA ALA A 92 -10.21 4.44 -15.07
C ALA A 92 -8.89 3.95 -15.71
N PRO A 93 -8.40 2.74 -15.36
CA PRO A 93 -7.26 2.14 -16.05
C PRO A 93 -7.53 2.00 -17.55
N ARG A 94 -6.55 2.32 -18.38
CA ARG A 94 -6.65 2.12 -19.83
C ARG A 94 -6.62 0.62 -20.15
N LYS A 95 -7.51 0.18 -21.06
CA LYS A 95 -7.74 -1.25 -21.33
C LYS A 95 -6.52 -1.99 -21.89
N ASP A 96 -5.65 -1.29 -22.63
CA ASP A 96 -4.49 -1.90 -23.32
C ASP A 96 -3.15 -1.62 -22.62
N ASP A 97 -3.15 -0.84 -21.53
CA ASP A 97 -1.94 -0.52 -20.77
C ASP A 97 -1.78 -1.50 -19.60
N THR A 98 -0.69 -2.28 -19.63
CA THR A 98 -0.35 -3.15 -18.49
C THR A 98 0.25 -2.29 -17.37
N PRO A 99 -0.28 -2.35 -16.13
CA PRO A 99 0.31 -1.65 -15.00
C PRO A 99 1.75 -2.12 -14.76
N ALA A 100 2.64 -1.17 -14.46
CA ALA A 100 4.02 -1.45 -14.12
C ALA A 100 4.19 -1.43 -12.61
N ASN A 101 4.96 -2.36 -12.05
CA ASN A 101 5.36 -2.33 -10.65
C ASN A 101 6.77 -1.78 -10.55
N VAL A 102 6.97 -0.79 -9.69
CA VAL A 102 8.26 -0.13 -9.43
C VAL A 102 8.64 -0.39 -7.98
N GLU A 103 9.87 -0.82 -7.76
CA GLU A 103 10.42 -0.94 -6.41
C GLU A 103 11.00 0.40 -5.95
N VAL A 104 10.57 0.85 -4.78
CA VAL A 104 11.06 2.05 -4.10
C VAL A 104 11.88 1.61 -2.89
N ARG A 105 13.20 1.67 -2.98
CA ARG A 105 14.11 1.26 -1.90
C ARG A 105 14.22 2.34 -0.82
N PHE A 106 14.16 1.92 0.45
CA PHE A 106 14.28 2.78 1.63
C PHE A 106 15.74 3.05 2.00
N ASP A 107 16.43 3.69 1.06
CA ASP A 107 17.80 4.15 1.18
C ASP A 107 17.81 5.68 1.22
N ALA A 108 18.54 6.28 2.16
CA ALA A 108 18.66 7.73 2.27
C ALA A 108 19.33 8.36 1.04
N ASP A 109 20.19 7.60 0.34
CA ASP A 109 20.86 8.06 -0.88
C ASP A 109 19.99 7.87 -2.14
N ASN A 110 18.77 7.34 -2.00
CA ASN A 110 17.87 7.18 -3.12
C ASN A 110 17.42 8.55 -3.63
N VAL A 111 17.77 8.83 -4.88
CA VAL A 111 17.49 10.09 -5.59
C VAL A 111 16.04 10.55 -5.52
N MET A 112 15.07 9.64 -5.38
CA MET A 112 13.66 9.99 -5.26
C MET A 112 13.33 10.78 -3.99
N PHE A 113 14.15 10.69 -2.95
CA PHE A 113 13.96 11.38 -1.68
C PHE A 113 14.91 12.55 -1.45
N GLY A 114 15.93 12.68 -2.30
CA GLY A 114 16.87 13.79 -2.28
C GLY A 114 16.30 15.06 -2.92
N THR A 115 17.13 16.09 -2.98
CA THR A 115 16.86 17.27 -3.81
C THR A 115 16.77 16.81 -5.27
N PRO A 116 15.74 17.23 -6.05
CA PRO A 116 15.67 16.90 -7.46
C PRO A 116 16.95 17.30 -8.20
N ILE A 117 17.49 16.39 -9.01
CA ILE A 117 18.74 16.62 -9.74
C ILE A 117 18.64 17.93 -10.54
N GLY A 118 19.67 18.77 -10.44
CA GLY A 118 19.74 20.04 -11.18
C GLY A 118 18.81 21.14 -10.68
N CYS A 119 18.16 20.95 -9.53
CA CYS A 119 17.30 21.94 -8.89
C CYS A 119 17.86 22.43 -7.54
N ASN A 120 17.54 23.66 -7.18
CA ASN A 120 17.88 24.25 -5.87
C ASN A 120 16.61 24.55 -5.06
N LYS A 121 16.67 24.40 -3.74
CA LYS A 121 15.58 24.81 -2.83
C LYS A 121 15.42 26.34 -2.92
N VAL A 122 14.20 26.79 -3.15
CA VAL A 122 13.86 28.22 -3.25
C VAL A 122 13.20 28.71 -1.97
N LYS A 123 12.06 28.13 -1.61
CA LYS A 123 11.26 28.54 -0.45
C LYS A 123 10.33 27.42 0.00
N GLU A 124 9.68 27.64 1.13
CA GLU A 124 8.57 26.82 1.60
C GLU A 124 7.27 27.61 1.44
N GLU A 125 6.23 26.97 0.91
CA GLU A 125 4.93 27.61 0.73
C GLU A 125 3.80 26.58 0.72
N SER A 126 2.59 27.01 1.09
CA SER A 126 1.40 26.20 0.92
C SER A 126 0.82 26.43 -0.48
N ILE A 127 0.56 25.35 -1.22
CA ILE A 127 -0.13 25.42 -2.52
C ILE A 127 -1.45 24.64 -2.47
N THR A 128 -2.42 25.09 -3.26
CA THR A 128 -3.69 24.38 -3.48
C THR A 128 -3.69 23.74 -4.87
N VAL A 129 -3.97 22.44 -4.90
CA VAL A 129 -4.22 21.62 -6.11
C VAL A 129 -5.60 20.97 -5.98
N ALA A 130 -6.05 20.24 -7.01
CA ALA A 130 -7.33 19.54 -6.95
C ALA A 130 -7.42 18.52 -5.78
N ALA A 131 -6.29 17.90 -5.41
CA ALA A 131 -6.22 17.02 -4.24
C ALA A 131 -6.25 17.73 -2.87
N GLY A 132 -6.32 19.07 -2.84
CA GLY A 132 -6.36 19.87 -1.62
C GLY A 132 -5.14 20.78 -1.42
N LYS A 133 -4.97 21.28 -0.19
CA LYS A 133 -3.91 22.22 0.19
C LYS A 133 -2.73 21.50 0.83
N PHE A 134 -1.52 21.68 0.30
CA PHE A 134 -0.29 21.04 0.77
C PHE A 134 0.77 22.06 1.15
N ASP A 135 1.44 21.86 2.30
CA ASP A 135 2.67 22.57 2.62
C ASP A 135 3.84 21.92 1.89
N CYS A 136 4.55 22.72 1.09
CA CYS A 136 5.54 22.23 0.14
C CYS A 136 6.88 22.95 0.27
N ILE A 137 7.93 22.26 -0.15
CA ILE A 137 9.22 22.87 -0.50
C ILE A 137 9.21 23.08 -2.02
N GLN A 138 9.44 24.32 -2.44
CA GLN A 138 9.61 24.66 -3.84
C GLN A 138 11.09 24.53 -4.23
N TYR A 139 11.33 23.80 -5.32
CA TYR A 139 12.62 23.68 -5.99
C TYR A 139 12.56 24.33 -7.37
N ALA A 140 13.67 24.92 -7.81
CA ALA A 140 13.83 25.57 -9.11
C ALA A 140 14.97 24.92 -9.90
N GLY A 141 14.68 24.53 -11.15
CA GLY A 141 15.70 24.10 -12.10
C GLY A 141 16.64 25.26 -12.46
N ALA A 142 17.92 24.95 -12.65
CA ALA A 142 18.93 25.95 -13.01
C ALA A 142 18.93 26.33 -14.50
N LEU A 143 18.46 25.44 -15.38
CA LEU A 143 18.59 25.55 -16.84
C LEU A 143 17.24 25.71 -17.56
N ASP A 144 16.15 25.38 -16.91
CA ASP A 144 14.79 25.51 -17.40
C ASP A 144 13.96 26.29 -16.37
N ASN A 145 12.89 26.96 -16.81
CA ASN A 145 11.93 27.61 -15.90
C ASN A 145 11.11 26.58 -15.11
N THR A 146 11.69 25.41 -14.82
CA THR A 146 11.07 24.35 -14.08
C THR A 146 10.97 24.73 -12.61
N ARG A 147 9.79 24.50 -12.06
CA ARG A 147 9.45 24.63 -10.66
C ARG A 147 8.79 23.34 -10.20
N ILE A 148 9.26 22.81 -9.09
CA ILE A 148 8.78 21.54 -8.52
C ILE A 148 8.38 21.82 -7.07
N TRP A 149 7.16 21.46 -6.69
CA TRP A 149 6.65 21.55 -5.33
C TRP A 149 6.54 20.15 -4.75
N ILE A 150 7.36 19.85 -3.76
CA ILE A 150 7.39 18.55 -3.07
C ILE A 150 6.73 18.72 -1.70
N SER A 151 5.82 17.83 -1.34
CA SER A 151 5.15 17.86 -0.03
C SER A 151 6.16 17.72 1.11
N LYS A 152 6.03 18.57 2.14
CA LYS A 152 6.78 18.43 3.40
C LYS A 152 6.30 17.23 4.22
N GLU A 153 4.98 17.00 4.21
CA GLU A 153 4.36 15.93 4.97
C GLU A 153 4.61 14.56 4.32
N TYR A 154 4.63 14.48 2.99
CA TYR A 154 4.91 13.26 2.24
C TYR A 154 6.10 13.48 1.31
N PRO A 155 7.35 13.40 1.81
CA PRO A 155 8.53 13.57 0.97
C PRO A 155 8.51 12.63 -0.23
N SER A 156 9.08 13.07 -1.35
CA SER A 156 8.95 12.50 -2.72
C SER A 156 7.60 12.66 -3.43
N LEU A 157 6.53 13.07 -2.73
CA LEU A 157 5.27 13.43 -3.41
C LEU A 157 5.44 14.78 -4.13
N VAL A 158 5.63 14.73 -5.45
CA VAL A 158 5.59 15.93 -6.31
C VAL A 158 4.14 16.39 -6.43
N VAL A 159 3.76 17.40 -5.65
CA VAL A 159 2.39 17.95 -5.60
C VAL A 159 2.07 18.72 -6.88
N ARG A 160 3.04 19.49 -7.37
CA ARG A 160 2.95 20.23 -8.63
C ARG A 160 4.32 20.31 -9.29
N MET A 161 4.36 20.30 -10.61
CA MET A 161 5.51 20.67 -11.41
C MET A 161 5.05 21.55 -12.58
N THR A 162 5.81 22.57 -12.91
CA THR A 162 5.60 23.41 -14.09
C THR A 162 6.94 23.62 -14.78
N GLY A 163 6.99 23.57 -16.09
CA GLY A 163 8.18 23.90 -16.88
C GLY A 163 7.84 24.04 -18.35
N ASN A 164 8.85 24.24 -19.19
CA ASN A 164 8.65 24.46 -20.63
C ASN A 164 7.98 23.26 -21.33
N SER A 165 8.21 22.04 -20.83
CA SER A 165 7.65 20.80 -21.38
C SER A 165 6.21 20.51 -20.93
N GLY A 166 5.65 21.32 -20.02
CA GLY A 166 4.29 21.18 -19.52
C GLY A 166 4.18 21.31 -18.01
N SER A 167 3.07 20.83 -17.48
CA SER A 167 2.80 20.80 -16.04
C SER A 167 2.33 19.42 -15.58
N SER A 168 2.49 19.15 -14.30
CA SER A 168 1.83 18.03 -13.63
C SER A 168 1.34 18.44 -12.26
N GLU A 169 0.24 17.86 -11.83
CA GLU A 169 -0.31 18.09 -10.49
C GLU A 169 -0.97 16.84 -9.92
N VAL A 170 -0.93 16.72 -8.60
CA VAL A 170 -1.69 15.70 -7.87
C VAL A 170 -3.16 16.12 -7.85
N ILE A 171 -4.01 15.27 -8.42
CA ILE A 171 -5.45 15.54 -8.56
C ILE A 171 -6.29 14.77 -7.53
N GLU A 172 -5.78 13.66 -7.03
CA GLU A 172 -6.38 12.90 -5.93
C GLU A 172 -5.27 12.39 -5.01
N PHE A 173 -5.44 12.58 -3.70
CA PHE A 173 -4.56 12.04 -2.68
C PHE A 173 -5.36 11.79 -1.42
N GLU A 174 -5.27 10.58 -0.86
CA GLU A 174 -5.97 10.24 0.36
C GLU A 174 -5.06 10.39 1.58
N ARG A 175 -5.43 11.31 2.48
CA ARG A 175 -4.80 11.48 3.79
C ARG A 175 -5.47 10.57 4.81
N PHE A 176 -4.69 9.91 5.65
CA PHE A 176 -5.22 9.08 6.74
C PHE A 176 -5.24 9.87 8.05
N ALA A 177 -6.26 9.65 8.89
CA ALA A 177 -6.31 10.25 10.23
C ALA A 177 -5.11 9.81 11.11
N THR A 178 -4.57 8.61 10.86
CA THR A 178 -3.37 8.05 11.50
C THR A 178 -2.05 8.45 10.83
N ASP A 179 -2.06 9.32 9.82
CA ASP A 179 -0.82 9.93 9.30
C ASP A 179 -0.20 10.91 10.33
N SER A 180 -0.89 11.12 11.47
CA SER A 180 -0.34 11.62 12.73
C SER A 180 -0.04 10.43 13.64
N ALA A 181 1.22 10.20 14.00
CA ALA A 181 1.60 9.04 14.82
C ALA A 181 0.86 9.03 16.17
N PRO A 182 0.01 8.03 16.47
CA PRO A 182 -0.48 7.82 17.83
C PRO A 182 0.65 7.28 18.70
N PRO A 183 0.69 7.59 20.01
CA PRO A 183 1.63 6.95 20.92
C PRO A 183 1.34 5.43 20.94
N ARG A 184 2.35 4.63 20.59
CA ARG A 184 2.28 3.17 20.74
C ARG A 184 2.06 2.84 22.21
N LYS A 185 1.02 2.05 22.51
CA LYS A 185 1.06 1.23 23.72
C LYS A 185 2.13 0.15 23.52
N PRO A 186 2.88 -0.22 24.57
CA PRO A 186 3.80 -1.35 24.47
C PRO A 186 3.01 -2.60 24.06
N ALA A 187 3.59 -3.38 23.14
CA ALA A 187 3.11 -4.72 22.83
C ALA A 187 3.03 -5.54 24.13
N ALA A 188 2.01 -6.39 24.26
CA ALA A 188 1.97 -7.37 25.34
C ALA A 188 3.29 -8.15 25.40
N GLY A 189 3.79 -8.44 26.60
CA GLY A 189 5.04 -9.17 26.79
C GLY A 189 5.01 -10.55 26.11
N GLU A 190 6.17 -11.02 25.65
CA GLU A 190 6.31 -12.35 25.05
C GLU A 190 5.71 -13.42 25.97
N GLY A 191 4.70 -14.16 25.48
CA GLY A 191 4.09 -15.30 26.17
C GLY A 191 2.71 -15.06 26.78
N GLU A 192 2.19 -13.82 26.81
CA GLU A 192 0.81 -13.56 27.28
C GLU A 192 -0.20 -13.71 26.12
N LEU A 193 -1.23 -14.53 26.32
CA LEU A 193 -2.31 -14.67 25.34
C LEU A 193 -3.20 -13.42 25.37
N ASP A 194 -3.11 -12.60 24.33
CA ASP A 194 -3.91 -11.38 24.24
C ASP A 194 -5.24 -11.60 23.49
N PHE A 195 -6.32 -11.69 24.26
CA PHE A 195 -7.69 -11.73 23.77
C PHE A 195 -8.36 -10.33 23.70
N SER A 196 -7.60 -9.25 23.57
CA SER A 196 -8.09 -7.85 23.53
C SER A 196 -9.22 -7.61 22.54
N LEU A 197 -9.21 -8.28 21.39
CA LEU A 197 -10.30 -8.26 20.40
C LEU A 197 -11.63 -8.78 20.97
N TYR A 198 -11.57 -9.78 21.85
CA TYR A 198 -12.74 -10.50 22.38
C TYR A 198 -13.17 -10.04 23.78
N LYS A 199 -12.34 -9.27 24.49
CA LYS A 199 -12.65 -8.73 25.83
C LYS A 199 -13.70 -7.61 25.82
N GLN A 200 -14.07 -7.09 24.66
CA GLN A 200 -15.02 -5.98 24.50
C GLN A 200 -16.10 -6.33 23.48
N LYS A 201 -17.26 -5.66 23.55
CA LYS A 201 -18.32 -5.77 22.54
C LYS A 201 -17.88 -5.09 21.25
N ARG A 202 -17.07 -5.80 20.46
CA ARG A 202 -16.58 -5.37 19.15
C ARG A 202 -17.35 -6.04 18.03
N SER A 203 -17.36 -5.41 16.86
CA SER A 203 -17.83 -6.04 15.64
C SER A 203 -16.98 -5.64 14.45
N TRP A 204 -16.85 -6.55 13.50
CA TRP A 204 -16.14 -6.28 12.27
C TRP A 204 -16.78 -6.96 11.07
N LEU A 205 -16.57 -6.36 9.91
CA LEU A 205 -17.10 -6.83 8.63
C LEU A 205 -15.93 -7.10 7.69
N ILE A 206 -15.89 -8.34 7.17
CA ILE A 206 -14.93 -8.77 6.16
C ILE A 206 -15.67 -8.89 4.83
N LYS A 207 -15.18 -8.23 3.79
CA LYS A 207 -15.59 -8.50 2.41
C LYS A 207 -14.83 -9.73 1.91
N THR A 208 -15.52 -10.67 1.28
CA THR A 208 -14.92 -11.87 0.71
C THR A 208 -15.07 -11.87 -0.81
N VAL A 209 -14.08 -12.44 -1.48
CA VAL A 209 -14.08 -12.67 -2.92
C VAL A 209 -13.60 -14.10 -3.15
N ALA A 210 -14.40 -14.89 -3.86
CA ALA A 210 -13.98 -16.22 -4.33
C ALA A 210 -13.99 -16.21 -5.85
N VAL A 211 -12.93 -16.73 -6.47
CA VAL A 211 -12.85 -16.85 -7.93
C VAL A 211 -13.07 -18.31 -8.30
N LYS A 212 -14.15 -18.61 -9.02
CA LYS A 212 -14.47 -19.97 -9.49
C LYS A 212 -14.75 -19.94 -10.98
N GLY A 213 -13.97 -20.68 -11.77
CA GLY A 213 -14.13 -20.72 -13.22
C GLY A 213 -14.00 -19.34 -13.90
N GLY A 214 -13.18 -18.45 -13.35
CA GLY A 214 -13.00 -17.07 -13.86
C GLY A 214 -14.11 -16.09 -13.46
N VAL A 215 -15.10 -16.52 -12.67
CA VAL A 215 -16.17 -15.65 -12.16
C VAL A 215 -15.89 -15.27 -10.71
N ASN A 216 -16.01 -13.98 -10.42
CA ASN A 216 -15.89 -13.45 -9.06
C ASN A 216 -17.23 -13.59 -8.34
N HIS A 217 -17.21 -14.21 -7.16
CA HIS A 217 -18.32 -14.27 -6.23
C HIS A 217 -18.01 -13.39 -5.03
N HIS A 218 -18.80 -12.35 -4.81
CA HIS A 218 -18.61 -11.45 -3.68
C HIS A 218 -19.59 -11.78 -2.54
N GLY A 219 -19.13 -11.53 -1.32
CA GLY A 219 -19.94 -11.68 -0.12
C GLY A 219 -19.35 -10.89 1.04
N HIS A 220 -20.00 -10.98 2.19
CA HIS A 220 -19.43 -10.46 3.43
C HIS A 220 -19.64 -11.43 4.59
N VAL A 221 -18.76 -11.35 5.57
CA VAL A 221 -18.88 -12.07 6.84
C VAL A 221 -18.81 -11.04 7.96
N LYS A 222 -19.86 -11.00 8.78
CA LYS A 222 -19.92 -10.15 9.96
C LYS A 222 -19.60 -10.97 11.20
N TYR A 223 -18.70 -10.44 12.02
CA TYR A 223 -18.31 -11.00 13.30
C TYR A 223 -18.74 -10.06 14.41
N GLU A 224 -19.34 -10.59 15.46
CA GLU A 224 -19.83 -9.82 16.60
C GLU A 224 -19.48 -10.52 17.91
N VAL A 225 -18.70 -9.84 18.75
CA VAL A 225 -18.40 -10.33 20.10
C VAL A 225 -19.59 -10.04 21.00
N SER A 226 -20.23 -11.11 21.45
CA SER A 226 -21.35 -11.10 22.38
C SER A 226 -20.91 -11.69 23.72
N LYS A 227 -21.54 -11.23 24.81
CA LYS A 227 -21.32 -11.74 26.17
C LYS A 227 -19.83 -11.88 26.57
N PRO A 228 -19.00 -10.81 26.48
CA PRO A 228 -17.66 -10.87 27.02
C PRO A 228 -17.71 -11.08 28.54
N THR A 229 -16.90 -12.00 29.05
CA THR A 229 -16.76 -12.33 30.47
C THR A 229 -15.28 -12.31 30.87
N ALA A 230 -14.97 -12.61 32.12
CA ALA A 230 -13.59 -12.71 32.60
C ALA A 230 -12.82 -13.90 31.97
N THR A 231 -13.52 -14.98 31.60
CA THR A 231 -12.91 -16.25 31.16
C THR A 231 -13.16 -16.58 29.70
N GLY A 232 -13.88 -15.74 28.96
CA GLY A 232 -14.18 -15.97 27.55
C GLY A 232 -15.23 -15.04 26.97
N ALA A 233 -15.59 -15.26 25.70
CA ALA A 233 -16.65 -14.54 25.00
C ALA A 233 -17.42 -15.47 24.04
N THR A 234 -18.56 -15.00 23.52
CA THR A 234 -19.29 -15.68 22.45
C THR A 234 -19.16 -14.89 21.15
N LEU A 235 -18.53 -15.46 20.13
CA LEU A 235 -18.38 -14.86 18.81
C LEU A 235 -19.53 -15.31 17.91
N LYS A 236 -20.37 -14.36 17.48
CA LYS A 236 -21.41 -14.58 16.48
C LYS A 236 -20.86 -14.29 15.09
N ILE A 237 -21.07 -15.21 14.15
CA ILE A 237 -20.60 -15.15 12.77
C ILE A 237 -21.81 -15.19 11.84
N THR A 238 -21.99 -14.16 11.02
CA THR A 238 -23.14 -14.05 10.11
C THR A 238 -22.66 -13.89 8.67
N LEU A 239 -23.11 -14.79 7.79
CA LEU A 239 -22.87 -14.69 6.36
C LEU A 239 -23.87 -13.71 5.72
N LEU A 240 -23.35 -12.78 4.94
CA LEU A 240 -24.11 -11.73 4.28
C LEU A 240 -23.86 -11.75 2.77
N ASN A 241 -24.85 -11.31 2.00
CA ASN A 241 -24.69 -11.09 0.57
C ASN A 241 -23.90 -9.81 0.24
N GLU A 242 -23.77 -9.51 -1.05
CA GLU A 242 -23.09 -8.30 -1.55
C GLU A 242 -23.74 -7.00 -1.04
N SER A 243 -25.06 -7.00 -0.81
CA SER A 243 -25.79 -5.87 -0.22
C SER A 243 -25.75 -5.83 1.31
N LYS A 244 -24.86 -6.61 1.94
CA LYS A 244 -24.68 -6.71 3.40
C LYS A 244 -25.95 -7.17 4.14
N LYS A 245 -26.85 -7.89 3.48
CA LYS A 245 -28.04 -8.49 4.10
C LYS A 245 -27.77 -9.96 4.44
N PRO A 246 -28.33 -10.48 5.56
CA PRO A 246 -28.23 -11.90 5.89
C PRO A 246 -28.70 -12.79 4.74
N LEU A 247 -27.98 -13.88 4.49
CA LEU A 247 -28.41 -14.89 3.55
C LEU A 247 -29.65 -15.61 4.12
N LYS A 248 -30.71 -15.75 3.32
CA LYS A 248 -32.01 -16.26 3.77
C LYS A 248 -31.95 -17.64 4.42
N ASP A 249 -31.02 -18.49 3.96
CA ASP A 249 -30.91 -19.88 4.39
C ASP A 249 -29.73 -20.14 5.34
N ALA A 250 -28.93 -19.11 5.67
CA ALA A 250 -27.77 -19.26 6.55
C ALA A 250 -28.08 -18.71 7.95
N LYS A 251 -28.25 -19.62 8.92
CA LYS A 251 -28.35 -19.21 10.33
C LYS A 251 -26.99 -18.69 10.83
N PRO A 252 -26.96 -17.63 11.65
CA PRO A 252 -25.72 -17.21 12.29
C PRO A 252 -25.12 -18.34 13.12
N GLN A 253 -23.80 -18.48 13.04
CA GLN A 253 -23.05 -19.42 13.86
C GLN A 253 -22.62 -18.71 15.16
N GLU A 254 -22.63 -19.42 16.28
CA GLU A 254 -22.08 -18.94 17.54
C GLU A 254 -20.91 -19.85 17.94
N LYS A 255 -19.76 -19.25 18.23
CA LYS A 255 -18.57 -19.94 18.73
C LYS A 255 -18.22 -19.42 20.12
N SER A 256 -17.86 -20.33 21.02
CA SER A 256 -17.27 -19.95 22.31
C SER A 256 -15.79 -19.66 22.13
N VAL A 257 -15.31 -18.55 22.65
CA VAL A 257 -13.90 -18.15 22.64
C VAL A 257 -13.39 -18.16 24.09
N PRO A 258 -12.74 -19.25 24.54
CA PRO A 258 -12.21 -19.33 25.90
C PRO A 258 -10.92 -18.50 26.02
N PHE A 259 -10.74 -17.77 27.12
CA PHE A 259 -9.53 -16.97 27.39
C PHE A 259 -8.48 -17.80 28.10
N SER A 260 -8.05 -18.86 27.43
CA SER A 260 -7.12 -19.87 27.92
C SER A 260 -6.41 -20.53 26.74
N ALA A 261 -5.61 -21.58 26.99
CA ALA A 261 -4.87 -22.27 25.94
C ALA A 261 -5.78 -22.87 24.85
N GLU A 262 -7.00 -23.28 25.21
CA GLU A 262 -8.01 -23.79 24.30
C GLU A 262 -8.48 -22.75 23.28
N GLY A 263 -8.31 -21.46 23.56
CA GLY A 263 -8.73 -20.36 22.69
C GLY A 263 -7.65 -19.86 21.73
N ARG A 264 -6.47 -20.48 21.73
CA ARG A 264 -5.32 -20.01 20.92
C ARG A 264 -5.63 -19.91 19.43
N GLU A 265 -6.43 -20.81 18.88
CA GLU A 265 -6.83 -20.80 17.47
C GLU A 265 -7.55 -19.50 17.04
N PHE A 266 -8.08 -18.73 17.98
CA PHE A 266 -8.76 -17.46 17.70
C PHE A 266 -7.80 -16.27 17.62
N ILE A 267 -6.59 -16.36 18.18
CA ILE A 267 -5.66 -15.23 18.29
C ILE A 267 -4.32 -15.48 17.60
N GLU A 268 -3.93 -16.75 17.45
CA GLU A 268 -2.70 -17.18 16.79
C GLU A 268 -2.95 -17.46 15.30
N PRO A 269 -1.92 -17.35 14.44
CA PRO A 269 -2.03 -17.75 13.04
C PRO A 269 -2.26 -19.27 12.93
N PRO A 270 -2.84 -19.76 11.82
CA PRO A 270 -3.07 -21.19 11.64
C PRO A 270 -1.77 -22.01 11.71
N LEU A 271 -1.87 -23.27 12.14
CA LEU A 271 -0.72 -24.16 12.24
C LEU A 271 0.01 -24.27 10.89
N GLY A 272 1.34 -24.17 10.91
CA GLY A 272 2.17 -24.18 9.70
C GLY A 272 2.34 -22.81 9.03
N ALA A 273 1.70 -21.76 9.54
CA ALA A 273 1.92 -20.40 9.07
C ALA A 273 3.32 -19.90 9.44
N SER A 274 4.04 -19.40 8.44
CA SER A 274 5.36 -18.79 8.59
C SER A 274 5.24 -17.27 8.54
N LYS A 275 5.79 -16.58 9.55
CA LYS A 275 5.85 -15.11 9.56
C LYS A 275 6.77 -14.63 8.44
N LEU A 276 6.26 -13.72 7.61
CA LEU A 276 7.01 -13.10 6.52
C LEU A 276 7.57 -11.73 6.90
N ARG A 277 6.70 -10.82 7.37
CA ARG A 277 7.07 -9.42 7.61
C ARG A 277 6.06 -8.69 8.51
N LEU A 278 6.42 -7.48 8.93
CA LEU A 278 5.49 -6.48 9.47
C LEU A 278 5.11 -5.49 8.37
N GLU A 279 3.86 -5.06 8.32
CA GLU A 279 3.36 -4.14 7.29
C GLU A 279 2.26 -3.23 7.84
N LYS A 280 2.35 -1.92 7.61
CA LYS A 280 1.22 -1.00 7.79
C LYS A 280 0.33 -1.09 6.55
N ARG A 281 -0.94 -1.46 6.73
CA ARG A 281 -1.89 -1.61 5.62
C ARG A 281 -3.12 -0.76 5.82
N LYS A 282 -3.46 0.01 4.80
CA LYS A 282 -4.73 0.69 4.67
C LYS A 282 -5.83 -0.30 4.32
N THR A 283 -6.95 -0.19 5.02
CA THR A 283 -8.23 -0.83 4.70
C THR A 283 -9.36 0.20 4.72
N ALA A 284 -10.58 -0.19 4.34
CA ALA A 284 -11.72 0.71 4.50
C ALA A 284 -12.10 0.96 5.97
N ALA A 285 -11.61 0.14 6.90
CA ALA A 285 -11.77 0.35 8.35
C ALA A 285 -10.68 1.27 8.96
N GLY A 286 -9.65 1.64 8.19
CA GLY A 286 -8.51 2.44 8.66
C GLY A 286 -7.16 1.78 8.36
N VAL A 287 -6.08 2.39 8.87
CA VAL A 287 -4.72 1.84 8.77
C VAL A 287 -4.46 0.91 9.95
N MET A 288 -4.00 -0.30 9.65
CA MET A 288 -3.69 -1.34 10.62
C MET A 288 -2.21 -1.72 10.52
N SER A 289 -1.54 -1.86 11.67
CA SER A 289 -0.24 -2.54 11.75
C SER A 289 -0.49 -4.04 11.72
N CYS A 290 0.10 -4.73 10.75
CA CYS A 290 -0.16 -6.15 10.51
C CYS A 290 1.12 -6.99 10.60
N VAL A 291 0.98 -8.21 11.08
CA VAL A 291 1.93 -9.29 10.82
C VAL A 291 1.43 -10.07 9.62
N VAL A 292 2.30 -10.23 8.61
CA VAL A 292 2.01 -10.99 7.40
C VAL A 292 2.53 -12.40 7.55
N TYR A 293 1.67 -13.38 7.34
CA TYR A 293 1.99 -14.80 7.35
C TYR A 293 1.78 -15.43 5.98
N ARG A 294 2.52 -16.50 5.70
CA ARG A 294 2.30 -17.40 4.57
C ARG A 294 2.03 -18.80 5.06
N LEU A 295 1.07 -19.47 4.45
CA LEU A 295 0.76 -20.88 4.68
C LEU A 295 0.24 -21.53 3.39
N LYS A 296 0.07 -22.86 3.44
CA LYS A 296 -0.72 -23.59 2.45
C LYS A 296 -2.06 -23.97 3.06
N ASP A 297 -3.13 -23.84 2.29
CA ASP A 297 -4.43 -24.37 2.71
C ASP A 297 -4.53 -25.90 2.48
N ASP A 298 -5.70 -26.46 2.78
CA ASP A 298 -6.02 -27.88 2.63
C ASP A 298 -5.94 -28.37 1.18
N GLN A 299 -6.05 -27.46 0.21
CA GLN A 299 -5.90 -27.72 -1.22
C GLN A 299 -4.47 -27.51 -1.73
N GLY A 300 -3.53 -27.15 -0.84
CA GLY A 300 -2.13 -26.91 -1.15
C GLY A 300 -1.84 -25.56 -1.80
N ARG A 301 -2.82 -24.65 -1.83
CA ARG A 301 -2.69 -23.31 -2.43
C ARG A 301 -1.95 -22.38 -1.50
N GLU A 302 -1.16 -21.45 -2.06
CA GLU A 302 -0.53 -20.41 -1.26
C GLU A 302 -1.58 -19.45 -0.70
N VAL A 303 -1.51 -19.20 0.61
CA VAL A 303 -2.33 -18.21 1.29
C VAL A 303 -1.41 -17.21 1.98
N GLN A 304 -1.68 -15.92 1.76
CA GLN A 304 -1.10 -14.85 2.57
C GLN A 304 -2.15 -14.25 3.49
N LEU A 305 -1.79 -14.09 4.75
CA LEU A 305 -2.69 -13.66 5.82
C LEU A 305 -2.10 -12.43 6.53
N TRP A 306 -2.87 -11.36 6.61
CA TRP A 306 -2.55 -10.16 7.40
C TRP A 306 -3.35 -10.20 8.68
N MET A 307 -2.68 -10.41 9.81
CA MET A 307 -3.30 -10.33 11.13
C MET A 307 -2.92 -9.02 11.81
N ALA A 308 -3.87 -8.33 12.42
CA ALA A 308 -3.59 -7.10 13.15
C ALA A 308 -2.67 -7.38 14.34
N GLN A 309 -1.60 -6.60 14.47
CA GLN A 309 -0.61 -6.76 15.53
C GLN A 309 -1.18 -6.38 16.90
N ASP A 310 -1.94 -5.29 16.96
CA ASP A 310 -2.47 -4.75 18.22
C ASP A 310 -3.82 -5.36 18.63
N LEU A 311 -4.38 -6.24 17.78
CA LEU A 311 -5.65 -6.93 17.99
C LEU A 311 -5.54 -8.38 17.49
N PRO A 312 -4.85 -9.27 18.25
CA PRO A 312 -4.69 -10.66 17.85
C PRO A 312 -6.03 -11.33 17.53
N GLY A 313 -6.04 -12.13 16.47
CA GLY A 313 -7.26 -12.76 15.92
C GLY A 313 -7.99 -11.96 14.85
N LEU A 314 -7.72 -10.65 14.73
CA LEU A 314 -8.33 -9.85 13.67
C LEU A 314 -7.59 -10.06 12.35
N VAL A 315 -8.22 -10.79 11.43
CA VAL A 315 -7.74 -10.92 10.05
C VAL A 315 -8.11 -9.67 9.26
N VAL A 316 -7.10 -8.92 8.85
CA VAL A 316 -7.23 -7.67 8.10
C VAL A 316 -7.37 -7.94 6.60
N ARG A 317 -6.66 -8.94 6.08
CA ARG A 317 -6.67 -9.32 4.67
C ARG A 317 -6.25 -10.78 4.50
N THR A 318 -6.80 -11.42 3.49
CA THR A 318 -6.32 -12.72 2.99
C THR A 318 -6.19 -12.66 1.48
N LEU A 319 -5.13 -13.25 0.92
CA LEU A 319 -5.00 -13.52 -0.52
C LEU A 319 -4.80 -15.01 -0.72
N ILE A 320 -5.51 -15.58 -1.69
CA ILE A 320 -5.47 -17.01 -2.03
C ILE A 320 -4.97 -17.18 -3.46
N GLY A 321 -4.00 -18.08 -3.64
CA GLY A 321 -3.27 -18.25 -4.88
C GLY A 321 -2.30 -17.10 -5.14
N ASP A 322 -1.65 -17.11 -6.30
CA ASP A 322 -0.65 -16.11 -6.67
C ASP A 322 -1.26 -14.70 -6.65
N ASN A 323 -0.87 -13.91 -5.64
CA ASN A 323 -1.35 -12.54 -5.41
C ASN A 323 -2.88 -12.38 -5.35
N GLY A 324 -3.59 -13.42 -4.90
CA GLY A 324 -5.06 -13.38 -4.76
C GLY A 324 -5.83 -13.72 -6.04
N ALA A 325 -5.18 -14.33 -7.03
CA ALA A 325 -5.82 -14.74 -8.28
C ALA A 325 -7.02 -15.69 -8.07
N GLU A 326 -7.04 -16.44 -6.97
CA GLU A 326 -8.13 -17.35 -6.63
C GLU A 326 -9.14 -16.77 -5.62
N GLY A 327 -8.89 -15.54 -5.17
CA GLY A 327 -9.75 -14.81 -4.26
C GLY A 327 -9.02 -14.32 -3.01
N GLY A 328 -9.81 -13.96 -2.01
CA GLY A 328 -9.31 -13.39 -0.79
C GLY A 328 -10.39 -12.71 0.04
N SER A 329 -9.93 -11.94 1.01
CA SER A 329 -10.81 -11.20 1.90
C SER A 329 -10.14 -9.91 2.39
N GLU A 330 -10.93 -8.93 2.77
CA GLU A 330 -10.44 -7.65 3.27
C GLU A 330 -11.39 -7.07 4.33
N LEU A 331 -10.82 -6.53 5.40
CA LEU A 331 -11.55 -5.81 6.44
C LEU A 331 -12.13 -4.51 5.88
N VAL A 332 -13.44 -4.34 6.02
CA VAL A 332 -14.14 -3.15 5.49
C VAL A 332 -14.85 -2.32 6.56
N GLU A 333 -15.04 -2.86 7.76
CA GLU A 333 -15.63 -2.15 8.90
C GLU A 333 -15.09 -2.73 10.20
N PHE A 334 -14.79 -1.86 11.17
CA PHE A 334 -14.40 -2.23 12.53
C PHE A 334 -15.04 -1.25 13.51
N LYS A 335 -15.73 -1.77 14.53
CA LYS A 335 -16.47 -1.01 15.53
C LYS A 335 -16.18 -1.51 16.94
#